data_AF-A0A430VU59-F1
#
_entry.id   AF-A0A430VU59-F1
#
_cell.length_a   1.000
_cell.length_b   1.000
_cell.length_c   1.000
_cell.angle_alpha   90.00
_cell.angle_beta   90.00
_cell.angle_gamma   90.00
#
_symmetry.space_group_name_H-M   'P 1'
#
loop_
_entity.id
_entity.type
_entity.pdbx_description
1 polymer ?
#
loop_
_entity_poly.entity_id
_entity_poly.type
_entity_poly.pdbx_seq_one_letter_code
_entity_poly.pdbx_strand_id
1 'polypeptide(L)'
;MNLLLLHGFTSHPVLTLGPLPQVLREAGFQVSQPALPGHGTRPEDLLKVRWQDWLETAREAYRKLPEPRGVVGLSMGALLSAHLAAETPTQALV
;
A
#
# COMPACT_ATOMS: atom_id res chain seq x y z
N MET A 1 12.04 9.39 -5.68
CA MET A 1 10.63 9.45 -5.24
C MET A 1 10.37 8.26 -4.33
N ASN A 2 9.54 8.45 -3.31
CA ASN A 2 9.18 7.41 -2.34
C ASN A 2 7.83 6.81 -2.71
N LEU A 3 7.71 5.49 -2.74
CA LEU A 3 6.52 4.80 -3.22
C LEU A 3 5.91 3.94 -2.11
N LEU A 4 4.61 4.15 -1.87
CA LEU A 4 3.80 3.24 -1.08
C LEU A 4 3.14 2.22 -2.00
N LEU A 5 3.35 0.94 -1.74
CA LEU A 5 2.78 -0.17 -2.49
C LEU A 5 1.72 -0.89 -1.65
N LEU A 6 0.48 -0.93 -2.13
CA LEU A 6 -0.67 -1.51 -1.43
C LEU A 6 -1.19 -2.77 -2.14
N HIS A 7 -1.22 -3.89 -1.41
CA HIS A 7 -1.75 -5.15 -1.91
C HIS A 7 -3.29 -5.18 -1.93
N GLY A 8 -3.86 -6.20 -2.58
CA GLY A 8 -5.30 -6.41 -2.67
C GLY A 8 -5.90 -7.13 -1.45
N PHE A 9 -7.23 -7.25 -1.44
CA PHE A 9 -7.96 -8.04 -0.44
C PHE A 9 -7.54 -9.51 -0.54
N THR A 10 -7.49 -10.20 0.61
CA THR A 10 -7.07 -11.62 0.78
C THR A 10 -5.68 -11.97 0.24
N SER A 11 -4.90 -10.97 -0.18
CA SER A 11 -3.61 -11.15 -0.85
C SER A 11 -2.48 -11.29 0.16
N HIS A 12 -1.37 -11.89 -0.27
CA HIS A 12 -0.15 -11.88 0.53
C HIS A 12 0.50 -10.48 0.44
N PRO A 13 0.84 -9.82 1.57
CA PRO A 13 1.30 -8.43 1.55
C PRO A 13 2.50 -8.14 0.65
N VAL A 14 3.47 -9.06 0.62
CA VAL A 14 4.69 -8.93 -0.18
C VAL A 14 4.59 -9.62 -1.54
N LEU A 15 4.21 -10.91 -1.55
CA LEU A 15 4.31 -11.74 -2.76
C LEU A 15 3.36 -11.34 -3.88
N THR A 16 2.19 -10.76 -3.57
CA THR A 16 1.17 -10.47 -4.58
C THR A 16 1.59 -9.40 -5.59
N LEU A 17 2.54 -8.52 -5.24
CA LEU A 17 3.07 -7.51 -6.16
C LEU A 17 4.18 -8.06 -7.07
N GLY A 18 4.53 -9.35 -6.92
CA GLY A 18 5.51 -10.03 -7.76
C GLY A 18 6.86 -9.30 -7.79
N PRO A 19 7.45 -9.07 -8.98
CA PRO A 19 8.77 -8.45 -9.11
C PRO A 19 8.75 -6.93 -8.91
N LEU A 20 7.58 -6.28 -8.95
CA LEU A 20 7.45 -4.83 -9.00
C LEU A 20 8.24 -4.10 -7.90
N PRO A 21 8.17 -4.49 -6.61
CA PRO A 21 8.90 -3.79 -5.56
C PRO A 21 10.41 -3.83 -5.75
N GLN A 22 10.94 -4.95 -6.26
CA GLN A 22 12.36 -5.12 -6.51
C GLN A 22 12.81 -4.29 -7.71
N VAL A 23 12.05 -4.33 -8.80
CA VAL A 23 12.30 -3.51 -10.01
C VAL A 23 12.30 -2.02 -9.68
N LEU A 24 11.37 -1.55 -8.84
CA LEU A 24 11.32 -0.15 -8.40
C LEU A 24 12.54 0.22 -7.54
N ARG A 25 12.98 -0.66 -6.64
CA ARG A 25 14.20 -0.42 -5.85
C ARG A 25 15.45 -0.34 -6.74
N GLU A 26 15.58 -1.24 -7.70
CA GLU A 26 16.68 -1.24 -8.68
C GLU A 26 16.68 0.01 -9.56
N ALA A 27 15.50 0.57 -9.85
CA ALA A 27 15.33 1.84 -10.54
C ALA A 27 15.57 3.08 -9.64
N GLY A 28 15.96 2.91 -8.37
CA GLY A 28 16.32 4.00 -7.46
C GLY A 28 15.16 4.58 -6.64
N PHE A 29 13.99 3.93 -6.63
CA PHE A 29 12.87 4.33 -5.77
C PHE A 29 13.02 3.74 -4.36
N GLN A 30 12.64 4.50 -3.34
CA GLN A 30 12.41 3.92 -2.01
C GLN A 30 11.00 3.35 -1.96
N VAL A 31 10.85 2.12 -1.47
CA VAL A 31 9.58 1.37 -1.54
C VAL A 31 9.16 0.91 -0.15
N SER A 32 7.96 1.31 0.27
CA SER A 32 7.27 0.85 1.48
C SER A 32 6.10 -0.05 1.11
N GLN A 33 5.97 -1.19 1.80
CA GLN A 33 4.96 -2.22 1.55
C GLN A 33 4.35 -2.68 2.88
N PRO A 34 3.49 -1.87 3.53
CA PRO A 34 2.88 -2.29 4.78
C PRO A 34 1.96 -3.49 4.56
N ALA A 35 1.94 -4.42 5.51
CA ALA A 35 0.87 -5.41 5.59
C ALA A 35 -0.38 -4.73 6.15
N LEU A 36 -1.48 -4.76 5.38
CA LEU A 36 -2.76 -4.26 5.86
C LEU A 36 -3.32 -5.22 6.93
N PRO A 37 -3.97 -4.71 7.99
CA PRO A 37 -4.50 -5.53 9.07
C PRO A 37 -5.24 -6.80 8.61
N GLY A 38 -4.95 -7.92 9.27
CA GLY A 38 -5.49 -9.25 8.96
C GLY A 38 -4.84 -9.98 7.77
N HIS A 39 -3.93 -9.35 7.02
CA HIS A 39 -3.22 -9.99 5.91
C HIS A 39 -1.84 -10.49 6.32
N GLY A 40 -1.38 -11.58 5.70
CA GLY A 40 -0.08 -12.20 6.03
C GLY A 40 -0.06 -12.93 7.36
N THR A 41 -1.22 -13.11 8.00
CA THR A 41 -1.40 -13.86 9.25
C THR A 41 -2.26 -15.10 8.99
N ARG A 42 -3.45 -15.22 9.59
CA ARG A 42 -4.43 -16.28 9.34
C ARG A 42 -5.71 -15.69 8.75
N PRO A 43 -6.45 -16.41 7.88
CA PRO A 43 -7.69 -15.90 7.28
C PRO A 43 -8.73 -15.41 8.30
N GLU A 44 -8.80 -16.05 9.48
CA GLU A 44 -9.73 -15.68 10.55
C GLU A 44 -9.49 -14.26 11.10
N ASP A 45 -8.26 -13.74 10.98
CA ASP A 45 -7.93 -12.39 11.47
C ASP A 45 -8.63 -11.31 10.64
N LEU A 46 -8.95 -11.57 9.37
CA LEU A 46 -9.72 -10.66 8.52
C LEU A 46 -11.15 -10.43 9.02
N LEU A 47 -11.74 -11.39 9.76
CA LEU A 47 -13.13 -11.29 10.24
C LEU A 47 -13.34 -10.13 11.22
N LYS A 48 -12.26 -9.65 11.85
CA LYS A 48 -12.31 -8.56 12.83
C LYS A 48 -11.92 -7.21 12.24
N VAL A 49 -11.53 -7.17 10.97
CA VAL A 49 -10.95 -6.00 10.32
C VAL A 49 -11.98 -5.32 9.44
N ARG A 50 -12.05 -3.99 9.52
CA ARG A 50 -12.86 -3.14 8.66
C ARG A 50 -11.98 -2.39 7.67
N TRP A 51 -12.59 -1.90 6.59
CA TRP A 51 -11.84 -1.19 5.56
C TRP A 51 -11.18 0.10 6.09
N GLN A 52 -11.74 0.72 7.12
CA GLN A 52 -11.15 1.90 7.78
C GLN A 52 -9.80 1.57 8.43
N ASP A 53 -9.63 0.36 8.96
CA ASP A 53 -8.36 -0.08 9.56
C ASP A 53 -7.27 -0.19 8.48
N TRP A 54 -7.65 -0.67 7.28
CA TRP A 54 -6.75 -0.68 6.12
C TRP A 54 -6.40 0.72 5.66
N LEU A 55 -7.38 1.62 5.57
CA LEU A 55 -7.15 3.00 5.14
C LEU A 55 -6.25 3.74 6.13
N GLU A 56 -6.46 3.61 7.44
CA GLU A 56 -5.61 4.30 8.41
C GLU A 56 -4.18 3.74 8.40
N THR A 57 -4.00 2.42 8.26
CA THR A 57 -2.67 1.83 8.07
C THR A 57 -1.97 2.40 6.84
N ALA A 58 -2.71 2.53 5.73
CA ALA A 58 -2.18 3.10 4.49
C ALA A 58 -1.83 4.60 4.65
N ARG A 59 -2.67 5.38 5.35
CA ARG A 59 -2.40 6.80 5.66
C ARG A 59 -1.16 6.97 6.52
N GLU A 60 -1.02 6.20 7.59
CA GLU A 60 0.16 6.26 8.45
C GLU A 60 1.44 5.91 7.68
N ALA A 61 1.39 4.87 6.85
CA ALA A 61 2.51 4.50 6.01
C ALA A 61 2.85 5.60 5.01
N TYR A 62 1.84 6.21 4.37
CA TYR A 62 2.02 7.29 3.41
C TYR A 62 2.61 8.55 4.04
N ARG A 63 2.12 8.96 5.22
CA ARG A 63 2.60 10.13 5.98
C ARG A 63 4.08 10.01 6.36
N LYS A 64 4.56 8.79 6.62
CA LYS A 64 5.98 8.52 6.96
C LYS A 64 6.93 8.61 5.78
N LEU A 65 6.44 8.60 4.54
CA LEU A 65 7.28 8.73 3.35
C LEU A 65 7.71 10.20 3.14
N PRO A 66 8.99 10.49 2.84
CA PRO A 66 9.41 11.84 2.46
C PRO A 66 8.80 12.28 1.12
N GLU A 67 8.71 13.58 0.89
CA GLU A 67 8.43 14.12 -0.44
C GLU A 67 9.67 14.02 -1.35
N PRO A 68 9.50 13.81 -2.67
CA PRO A 68 8.22 13.56 -3.30
C PRO A 68 7.78 12.09 -3.16
N ARG A 69 6.47 11.86 -3.01
CA ARG A 69 5.89 10.52 -2.83
C ARG A 69 4.73 10.20 -3.77
N GLY A 70 4.61 8.92 -4.09
CA GLY A 70 3.54 8.33 -4.91
C GLY A 70 3.00 7.06 -4.27
N VAL A 71 1.88 6.57 -4.81
CA VAL A 71 1.21 5.36 -4.32
C VAL A 71 0.83 4.46 -5.49
N VAL A 72 1.04 3.16 -5.31
CA VAL A 72 0.70 2.10 -6.28
C VAL A 72 -0.19 1.08 -5.58
N GLY A 73 -1.36 0.78 -6.12
CA GLY A 73 -2.32 -0.14 -5.51
C GLY A 73 -2.85 -1.22 -6.46
N LEU A 74 -3.10 -2.42 -5.91
CA LEU A 74 -3.76 -3.51 -6.64
C LEU A 74 -5.16 -3.78 -6.08
N SER A 75 -6.20 -3.76 -6.92
CA SER A 75 -7.58 -4.11 -6.55
C SER A 75 -8.08 -3.25 -5.36
N MET A 76 -8.37 -3.83 -4.19
CA MET A 76 -8.66 -3.09 -2.96
C MET A 76 -7.57 -2.05 -2.64
N GLY A 77 -6.29 -2.39 -2.85
CA GLY A 77 -5.17 -1.46 -2.70
C GLY A 77 -5.30 -0.25 -3.61
N ALA A 78 -5.81 -0.40 -4.84
CA ALA A 78 -6.02 0.72 -5.77
C ALA A 78 -7.12 1.67 -5.28
N LEU A 79 -8.19 1.15 -4.66
CA LEU A 79 -9.23 1.97 -4.04
C LEU A 79 -8.67 2.78 -2.86
N LEU A 80 -7.83 2.17 -2.03
CA LEU A 80 -7.13 2.87 -0.93
C LEU A 80 -6.16 3.93 -1.49
N SER A 81 -5.40 3.60 -2.54
CA SER A 81 -4.49 4.54 -3.21
C SER A 81 -5.22 5.77 -3.74
N ALA A 82 -6.36 5.58 -4.42
CA ALA A 82 -7.18 6.67 -4.92
C ALA A 82 -7.73 7.55 -3.78
N HIS A 83 -8.15 6.92 -2.68
CA HIS A 83 -8.61 7.64 -1.49
C HIS A 83 -7.49 8.49 -0.86
N LEU A 84 -6.27 7.95 -0.75
CA LEU A 84 -5.11 8.71 -0.26
C LEU A 84 -4.76 9.89 -1.16
N ALA A 85 -4.76 9.66 -2.47
CA ALA A 85 -4.42 10.68 -3.47
C ALA A 85 -5.46 11.82 -3.52
N ALA A 86 -6.72 11.54 -3.17
CA ALA A 86 -7.75 12.56 -3.03
C ALA A 86 -7.58 13.44 -1.78
N GLU A 87 -6.92 12.93 -0.74
CA GLU A 87 -6.77 13.61 0.56
C GLU A 87 -5.42 14.32 0.74
N THR A 88 -4.39 13.92 -0.03
CA THR A 88 -3.01 14.37 0.18
C THR A 88 -2.27 14.58 -1.14
N PRO A 89 -1.35 15.57 -1.23
CA PRO A 89 -0.51 15.74 -2.41
C PRO A 89 0.21 14.43 -2.75
N THR A 90 -0.09 13.91 -3.94
CA THR A 90 0.44 12.64 -4.45
C THR A 90 1.05 12.88 -5.82
N GLN A 91 2.35 12.65 -5.98
CA GLN A 91 3.03 12.90 -7.25
C GLN A 91 2.62 11.89 -8.35
N ALA A 92 2.31 10.65 -7.96
CA ALA A 92 1.88 9.60 -8.87
C ALA A 92 0.90 8.65 -8.19
N LEU A 93 -0.18 8.29 -8.89
CA LEU A 93 -1.17 7.29 -8.52
C LEU A 93 -1.19 6.23 -9.62
N VAL A 94 -0.96 4.97 -9.24
CA VAL A 94 -1.03 3.79 -10.13
C VAL A 94 -1.92 2.72 -9.51
#